data_AF-B7RNI8-F1
#
_entry.id   AF-B7RNI8-F1
#
_cell.length_a   1.000
_cell.length_b   1.000
_cell.length_c   1.000
_cell.angle_alpha   90.00
_cell.angle_beta   90.00
_cell.angle_gamma   90.00
#
_symmetry.space_group_name_H-M   'P 1'
#
loop_
_entity.id
_entity.type
_entity.pdbx_description
1 polymer ?
#
loop_
_entity_poly.entity_id
_entity_poly.type
_entity_poly.pdbx_seq_one_letter_code
_entity_poly.pdbx_strand_id
1 'polypeptide(L)'
;MTDIRDRLQACTLCADRFAATATAHRPNPVVWFQPGARLLIASQAPGLRVHEANTPFWDQSGKRLRDWLGLDEAAFYDRSRVAIIPMAFCFPGYDTKSSDLPPPPVCARTWRTGALATVPDIRLTILIGGHAMRYHLPDFTTVTRAVADWRDHPPGVFALPHPSWRNTAWLKKNPWFEEDVLPRLRAAVKDVMHD
;
A
#
# COMPACT_ATOMS: atom_id res chain seq x y z
N MET A 1 -8.61 -22.74 -3.29
CA MET A 1 -9.20 -21.39 -3.21
C MET A 1 -9.34 -20.86 -4.63
N THR A 2 -10.49 -20.35 -5.05
CA THR A 2 -10.65 -19.80 -6.41
C THR A 2 -9.82 -18.52 -6.53
N ASP A 3 -8.97 -18.44 -7.54
CA ASP A 3 -8.18 -17.25 -7.81
C ASP A 3 -9.10 -16.06 -8.11
N ILE A 4 -9.04 -15.02 -7.28
CA ILE A 4 -9.91 -13.85 -7.40
C ILE A 4 -9.34 -12.77 -8.34
N ARG A 5 -8.10 -12.92 -8.79
CA ARG A 5 -7.36 -11.85 -9.47
C ARG A 5 -8.02 -11.41 -10.77
N ASP A 6 -8.46 -12.35 -11.60
CA ASP A 6 -9.14 -12.03 -12.87
C ASP A 6 -10.46 -11.30 -12.64
N ARG A 7 -11.25 -11.74 -11.65
CA ARG A 7 -12.51 -11.09 -11.27
C ARG A 7 -12.28 -9.68 -10.71
N LEU A 8 -11.23 -9.51 -9.92
CA LEU A 8 -10.84 -8.21 -9.39
C LEU A 8 -10.34 -7.29 -10.50
N GLN A 9 -9.52 -7.80 -11.43
CA GLN A 9 -9.01 -7.04 -12.57
C GLN A 9 -10.14 -6.52 -13.48
N ALA A 10 -11.22 -7.30 -13.63
CA ALA A 10 -12.40 -6.94 -14.38
C ALA A 10 -13.44 -6.11 -13.58
N CYS A 11 -13.15 -5.71 -12.34
CA CYS A 11 -14.13 -5.06 -11.47
C CYS A 11 -14.52 -3.66 -11.96
N THR A 12 -15.82 -3.44 -12.18
CA THR A 12 -16.38 -2.14 -12.60
C THR A 12 -17.32 -1.48 -11.57
N LEU A 13 -17.41 -2.02 -10.35
CA LEU A 13 -18.37 -1.59 -9.30
C LEU A 13 -18.38 -0.09 -8.98
N CYS A 14 -17.29 0.62 -9.22
CA CYS A 14 -17.17 2.05 -8.93
C CYS A 14 -17.31 2.96 -10.17
N ALA A 15 -17.81 2.44 -11.31
CA ALA A 15 -17.88 3.19 -12.56
C ALA A 15 -18.61 4.53 -12.43
N ASP A 16 -19.86 4.52 -11.93
CA ASP A 16 -20.65 5.74 -11.78
C ASP A 16 -20.01 6.73 -10.79
N ARG A 17 -19.41 6.21 -9.71
CA ARG A 17 -18.67 7.03 -8.74
C ARG A 17 -17.53 7.77 -9.42
N PHE A 18 -16.71 7.07 -10.20
CA PHE A 18 -15.52 7.66 -10.83
C PHE A 18 -15.88 8.60 -11.98
N ALA A 19 -16.94 8.29 -12.74
CA ALA A 19 -17.48 9.19 -13.75
C ALA A 19 -17.96 10.53 -13.18
N ALA A 20 -18.42 10.55 -11.92
CA ALA A 20 -18.85 11.77 -11.22
C ALA A 20 -17.69 12.58 -10.57
N THR A 21 -16.46 12.09 -10.60
CA THR A 21 -15.30 12.83 -10.07
C THR A 21 -14.75 13.84 -11.06
N ALA A 22 -13.89 14.76 -10.61
CA ALA A 22 -13.23 15.73 -11.49
C ALA A 22 -12.39 15.08 -12.60
N THR A 23 -11.95 13.83 -12.41
CA THR A 23 -11.17 13.08 -13.41
C THR A 23 -12.03 12.23 -14.35
N ALA A 24 -13.33 12.04 -14.06
CA ALA A 24 -14.32 11.38 -14.93
C ALA A 24 -13.81 10.10 -15.64
N HIS A 25 -13.11 9.24 -14.91
CA HIS A 25 -12.40 8.08 -15.47
C HIS A 25 -13.15 6.77 -15.21
N ARG A 26 -12.72 5.70 -15.89
CA ARG A 26 -13.26 4.35 -15.70
C ARG A 26 -12.49 3.57 -14.62
N PRO A 27 -13.12 2.60 -13.94
CA PRO A 27 -12.40 1.70 -13.04
C PRO A 27 -11.24 1.02 -13.77
N ASN A 28 -10.07 1.06 -13.16
CA ASN A 28 -8.88 0.35 -13.61
C ASN A 28 -8.16 -0.25 -12.39
N PRO A 29 -8.56 -1.45 -11.95
CA PRO A 29 -7.96 -2.11 -10.81
C PRO A 29 -6.50 -2.46 -11.08
N VAL A 30 -5.60 -2.05 -10.20
CA VAL A 30 -4.17 -2.41 -10.26
C VAL A 30 -3.93 -3.61 -9.35
N VAL A 31 -3.86 -4.81 -9.95
CA VAL A 31 -3.69 -6.08 -9.22
C VAL A 31 -2.22 -6.49 -9.19
N TRP A 32 -1.62 -6.52 -7.99
CA TRP A 32 -0.19 -6.79 -7.81
C TRP A 32 0.09 -7.76 -6.66
N PHE A 33 -0.48 -8.96 -6.75
CA PHE A 33 -0.22 -10.02 -5.79
C PHE A 33 -0.36 -11.39 -6.46
N GLN A 34 0.35 -12.39 -5.94
CA GLN A 34 0.19 -13.79 -6.32
C GLN A 34 0.64 -14.72 -5.18
N PRO A 35 0.21 -15.99 -5.18
CA PRO A 35 0.69 -16.97 -4.20
C PRO A 35 2.21 -17.02 -4.11
N GLY A 36 2.74 -17.29 -2.92
CA GLY A 36 4.18 -17.32 -2.64
C GLY A 36 4.78 -15.98 -2.19
N ALA A 37 4.07 -14.86 -2.34
CA ALA A 37 4.52 -13.58 -1.80
C ALA A 37 4.71 -13.66 -0.28
N ARG A 38 5.78 -13.06 0.22
CA ARG A 38 6.20 -13.06 1.63
C ARG A 38 6.22 -11.68 2.26
N LEU A 39 6.34 -10.64 1.43
CA LEU A 39 6.25 -9.24 1.80
C LEU A 39 4.92 -8.65 1.32
N LEU A 40 4.10 -8.14 2.23
CA LEU A 40 2.87 -7.40 1.95
C LEU A 40 3.12 -5.91 2.13
N ILE A 41 2.80 -5.12 1.11
CA ILE A 41 2.69 -3.67 1.19
C ILE A 41 1.20 -3.30 1.12
N ALA A 42 0.62 -2.93 2.26
CA ALA A 42 -0.75 -2.45 2.37
C ALA A 42 -0.77 -0.92 2.39
N SER A 43 -1.48 -0.31 1.44
CA SER A 43 -1.54 1.15 1.29
C SER A 43 -2.97 1.64 1.06
N GLN A 44 -3.15 2.94 0.77
CA GLN A 44 -4.47 3.54 0.59
C GLN A 44 -5.12 3.14 -0.75
N ALA A 45 -4.64 3.72 -1.84
CA ALA A 45 -5.14 3.53 -3.20
C ALA A 45 -4.08 4.03 -4.18
N PRO A 46 -4.09 3.59 -5.45
CA PRO A 46 -3.22 4.15 -6.46
C PRO A 46 -3.59 5.62 -6.76
N GLY A 47 -2.60 6.44 -7.11
CA GLY A 47 -2.80 7.78 -7.67
C GLY A 47 -2.96 7.75 -9.20
N LEU A 48 -3.19 8.91 -9.81
CA LEU A 48 -3.41 9.03 -11.26
C LEU A 48 -2.27 8.41 -12.11
N ARG A 49 -1.00 8.66 -11.78
CA ARG A 49 0.14 8.08 -12.52
C ARG A 49 0.17 6.55 -12.46
N VAL A 50 -0.22 5.98 -11.32
CA VAL A 50 -0.31 4.52 -11.16
C VAL A 50 -1.49 3.97 -11.94
N HIS A 51 -2.61 4.70 -11.96
CA HIS A 51 -3.78 4.37 -12.78
C HIS A 51 -3.44 4.35 -14.27
N GLU A 52 -2.64 5.29 -14.77
CA GLU A 52 -2.21 5.33 -16.16
C GLU A 52 -1.17 4.24 -16.47
N ALA A 53 -0.20 4.02 -15.56
CA ALA A 53 0.90 3.09 -15.78
C ALA A 53 0.58 1.63 -15.46
N ASN A 54 -0.56 1.33 -14.83
CA ASN A 54 -0.92 -0.01 -14.33
C ASN A 54 0.13 -0.67 -13.42
N THR A 55 0.94 0.14 -12.75
CA THR A 55 2.08 -0.32 -11.95
C THR A 55 2.06 0.39 -10.61
N PRO A 56 1.87 -0.32 -9.49
CA PRO A 56 1.79 0.30 -8.17
C PRO A 56 3.09 1.01 -7.81
N PHE A 57 3.00 2.13 -7.12
CA PHE A 57 4.19 2.90 -6.72
C PHE A 57 5.14 3.21 -7.90
N TRP A 58 4.60 3.45 -9.10
CA TRP A 58 5.39 3.81 -10.28
C TRP A 58 5.99 5.23 -10.23
N ASP A 59 5.54 6.05 -9.28
CA ASP A 59 5.96 7.45 -9.17
C ASP A 59 7.12 7.67 -8.17
N GLN A 60 7.46 8.93 -7.92
CA GLN A 60 8.53 9.32 -7.00
C GLN A 60 8.30 8.83 -5.56
N SER A 61 7.06 8.62 -5.16
CA SER A 61 6.77 8.05 -3.84
C SER A 61 7.18 6.59 -3.77
N GLY A 62 7.07 5.86 -4.87
CA GLY A 62 7.58 4.49 -4.96
C GLY A 62 9.09 4.38 -4.98
N LYS A 63 9.79 5.31 -5.64
CA LYS A 63 11.26 5.37 -5.55
C LYS A 63 11.71 5.54 -4.10
N ARG A 64 11.12 6.49 -3.38
CA ARG A 64 11.41 6.69 -1.95
C ARG A 64 11.06 5.47 -1.11
N LEU A 65 9.95 4.79 -1.40
CA LEU A 65 9.59 3.56 -0.71
C LEU A 65 10.66 2.48 -0.93
N ARG A 66 11.09 2.24 -2.18
CA ARG A 66 12.18 1.30 -2.49
C ARG A 66 13.45 1.62 -1.71
N ASP A 67 13.82 2.90 -1.64
CA ASP A 67 14.97 3.36 -0.85
C ASP A 67 14.79 3.06 0.65
N TRP A 68 13.60 3.25 1.20
CA TRP A 68 13.30 2.90 2.61
C TRP A 68 13.38 1.40 2.86
N LEU A 69 12.84 0.59 1.95
CA LEU A 69 12.85 -0.87 2.06
C LEU A 69 14.23 -1.48 1.80
N GLY A 70 15.13 -0.74 1.15
CA GLY A 70 16.42 -1.28 0.70
C GLY A 70 16.26 -2.28 -0.44
N LEU A 71 15.22 -2.12 -1.27
CA LEU A 71 14.95 -2.96 -2.43
C LEU A 71 15.30 -2.22 -3.72
N ASP A 72 15.90 -2.93 -4.66
CA ASP A 72 15.95 -2.44 -6.04
C ASP A 72 14.58 -2.59 -6.74
N GLU A 73 14.50 -2.09 -7.96
CA GLU A 73 13.25 -2.11 -8.73
C GLU A 73 12.79 -3.52 -9.09
N ALA A 74 13.72 -4.40 -9.46
CA ALA A 74 13.40 -5.77 -9.84
C ALA A 74 12.83 -6.57 -8.66
N ALA A 75 13.45 -6.46 -7.47
CA ALA A 75 13.00 -7.11 -6.25
C ALA A 75 11.67 -6.54 -5.76
N PHE A 76 11.46 -5.21 -5.83
CA PHE A 76 10.22 -4.57 -5.42
C PHE A 76 9.02 -5.00 -6.29
N TYR A 77 9.24 -5.20 -7.58
CA TYR A 77 8.19 -5.57 -8.53
C TYR A 77 8.04 -7.08 -8.75
N ASP A 78 8.87 -7.89 -8.10
CA ASP A 78 8.73 -9.35 -8.16
C ASP A 78 7.50 -9.82 -7.37
N ARG A 79 6.40 -10.04 -8.10
CA ARG A 79 5.13 -10.49 -7.54
C ARG A 79 5.25 -11.81 -6.77
N SER A 80 6.24 -12.66 -7.07
CA SER A 80 6.42 -13.94 -6.38
C SER A 80 6.93 -13.77 -4.95
N ARG A 81 7.45 -12.58 -4.61
CA ARG A 81 7.96 -12.24 -3.27
C ARG A 81 7.20 -11.07 -2.64
N VAL A 82 6.74 -10.12 -3.44
CA VAL A 82 6.10 -8.88 -2.99
C VAL A 82 4.64 -8.80 -3.47
N ALA A 83 3.72 -8.67 -2.52
CA ALA A 83 2.32 -8.37 -2.75
C ALA A 83 2.01 -6.92 -2.37
N ILE A 84 1.36 -6.17 -3.26
CA ILE A 84 0.85 -4.82 -2.98
C ILE A 84 -0.68 -4.89 -2.99
N ILE A 85 -1.28 -4.74 -1.81
CA ILE A 85 -2.74 -4.87 -1.60
C ILE A 85 -3.25 -3.60 -0.92
N PRO A 86 -3.71 -2.60 -1.69
CA PRO A 86 -4.24 -1.35 -1.15
C PRO A 86 -5.65 -1.52 -0.56
N MET A 87 -6.15 -0.50 0.16
CA MET A 87 -7.54 -0.41 0.59
C MET A 87 -8.52 -0.26 -0.59
N ALA A 88 -8.08 0.36 -1.69
CA ALA A 88 -8.78 0.34 -2.97
C ALA A 88 -7.83 0.08 -4.14
N PHE A 89 -8.23 -0.81 -5.04
CA PHE A 89 -7.41 -1.22 -6.20
C PHE A 89 -7.48 -0.23 -7.37
N CYS A 90 -8.44 0.69 -7.40
CA CYS A 90 -8.55 1.73 -8.41
C CYS A 90 -8.16 3.09 -7.84
N PHE A 91 -7.73 4.00 -8.72
CA PHE A 91 -7.58 5.40 -8.37
C PHE A 91 -8.97 5.96 -8.05
N PRO A 92 -9.17 6.60 -6.89
CA PRO A 92 -10.51 7.02 -6.48
C PRO A 92 -10.98 8.31 -7.18
N GLY A 93 -10.11 8.97 -7.95
CA GLY A 93 -10.37 10.26 -8.58
C GLY A 93 -9.90 11.45 -7.76
N TYR A 94 -9.97 12.63 -8.36
CA TYR A 94 -9.74 13.89 -7.66
C TYR A 94 -11.04 14.54 -7.21
N ASP A 95 -10.97 15.24 -6.09
CA ASP A 95 -11.97 16.25 -5.73
C ASP A 95 -11.85 17.50 -6.61
N THR A 96 -12.73 18.48 -6.38
CA THR A 96 -12.73 19.75 -7.13
C THR A 96 -11.51 20.64 -6.86
N LYS A 97 -10.68 20.28 -5.88
CA LYS A 97 -9.43 20.97 -5.50
C LYS A 97 -8.19 20.18 -5.93
N SER A 98 -8.35 19.21 -6.85
CA SER A 98 -7.26 18.36 -7.35
C SER A 98 -6.55 17.55 -6.26
N SER A 99 -7.26 17.19 -5.19
CA SER A 99 -6.77 16.31 -4.14
C SER A 99 -7.31 14.89 -4.32
N ASP A 100 -6.48 13.89 -4.02
CA ASP A 100 -6.90 12.48 -4.07
C ASP A 100 -8.10 12.24 -3.14
N LEU A 101 -9.16 11.65 -3.70
CA LEU A 101 -10.28 11.17 -2.91
C LEU A 101 -9.87 9.97 -2.03
N PRO A 102 -10.57 9.71 -0.92
CA PRO A 102 -10.30 8.53 -0.09
C PRO A 102 -10.71 7.23 -0.83
N PRO A 103 -10.11 6.09 -0.47
CA PRO A 103 -10.47 4.79 -1.04
C PRO A 103 -11.94 4.48 -0.74
N PRO A 104 -12.77 4.15 -1.75
CA PRO A 104 -14.17 3.86 -1.50
C PRO A 104 -14.32 2.58 -0.65
N PRO A 105 -15.05 2.60 0.48
CA PRO A 105 -15.16 1.46 1.38
C PRO A 105 -15.68 0.16 0.74
N VAL A 106 -16.45 0.27 -0.35
CA VAL A 106 -16.95 -0.89 -1.10
C VAL A 106 -15.80 -1.75 -1.64
N CYS A 107 -14.67 -1.15 -2.05
CA CYS A 107 -13.56 -1.92 -2.62
C CYS A 107 -12.96 -2.87 -1.58
N ALA A 108 -12.70 -2.37 -0.38
CA ALA A 108 -12.18 -3.18 0.72
C ALA A 108 -13.17 -4.28 1.14
N ARG A 109 -14.47 -3.93 1.27
CA ARG A 109 -15.51 -4.91 1.63
C ARG A 109 -15.65 -6.04 0.62
N THR A 110 -15.50 -5.74 -0.67
CA THR A 110 -15.67 -6.74 -1.74
C THR A 110 -14.44 -7.62 -1.92
N TRP A 111 -13.24 -7.03 -1.89
CA TRP A 111 -12.05 -7.71 -2.44
C TRP A 111 -10.96 -8.00 -1.43
N ARG A 112 -10.90 -7.29 -0.30
CA ARG A 112 -9.70 -7.28 0.54
C ARG A 112 -9.43 -8.61 1.24
N THR A 113 -10.47 -9.19 1.84
CA THR A 113 -10.35 -10.51 2.49
C THR A 113 -9.91 -11.59 1.50
N GLY A 114 -10.51 -11.62 0.30
CA GLY A 114 -10.13 -12.57 -0.74
C GLY A 114 -8.70 -12.34 -1.26
N ALA A 115 -8.27 -11.08 -1.40
CA ALA A 115 -6.92 -10.75 -1.87
C ALA A 115 -5.85 -11.17 -0.87
N LEU A 116 -6.08 -10.90 0.43
CA LEU A 116 -5.19 -11.35 1.50
C LEU A 116 -5.14 -12.88 1.60
N ALA A 117 -6.26 -13.56 1.41
CA ALA A 117 -6.29 -15.02 1.43
C ALA A 117 -5.47 -15.67 0.29
N THR A 118 -5.23 -14.96 -0.82
CA THR A 118 -4.39 -15.42 -1.94
C THR A 118 -2.90 -15.41 -1.63
N VAL A 119 -2.49 -14.72 -0.57
CA VAL A 119 -1.10 -14.61 -0.12
C VAL A 119 -0.96 -15.12 1.32
N PRO A 120 -1.16 -16.43 1.57
CA PRO A 120 -1.12 -16.97 2.93
C PRO A 120 0.29 -16.97 3.54
N ASP A 121 1.35 -16.87 2.71
CA ASP A 121 2.75 -17.00 3.12
C ASP A 121 3.40 -15.68 3.55
N ILE A 122 2.60 -14.62 3.75
CA ILE A 122 3.11 -13.31 4.19
C ILE A 122 3.76 -13.43 5.57
N ARG A 123 5.03 -13.00 5.64
CA ARG A 123 5.84 -12.96 6.86
C ARG A 123 6.11 -11.54 7.34
N LEU A 124 6.08 -10.57 6.43
CA LEU A 124 6.27 -9.14 6.71
C LEU A 124 5.16 -8.32 6.06
N THR A 125 4.50 -7.48 6.86
CA THR A 125 3.44 -6.57 6.44
C THR A 125 3.86 -5.13 6.71
N ILE A 126 3.79 -4.30 5.68
CA ILE A 126 4.11 -2.87 5.73
C ILE A 126 2.82 -2.09 5.52
N LEU A 127 2.42 -1.32 6.53
CA LEU A 127 1.21 -0.51 6.57
C LEU A 127 1.56 0.94 6.22
N ILE A 128 1.12 1.41 5.07
CA ILE A 128 1.44 2.75 4.58
C ILE A 128 0.21 3.67 4.68
N GLY A 129 0.31 4.66 5.55
CA GLY A 129 -0.72 5.67 5.75
C GLY A 129 -1.93 5.20 6.56
N GLY A 130 -2.74 6.17 7.00
CA GLY A 130 -3.79 5.95 8.00
C GLY A 130 -4.90 4.98 7.60
N HIS A 131 -5.22 4.87 6.31
CA HIS A 131 -6.25 3.93 5.85
C HIS A 131 -5.84 2.46 6.01
N ALA A 132 -4.59 2.13 5.67
CA ALA A 132 -4.06 0.78 5.87
C ALA A 132 -3.86 0.49 7.37
N MET A 133 -3.29 1.45 8.11
CA MET A 133 -3.08 1.32 9.55
C MET A 133 -4.40 1.10 10.31
N ARG A 134 -5.45 1.88 10.02
CA ARG A 134 -6.78 1.72 10.63
C ARG A 134 -7.37 0.33 10.39
N TYR A 135 -7.09 -0.29 9.25
CA TYR A 135 -7.59 -1.62 8.96
C TYR A 135 -6.84 -2.69 9.76
N HIS A 136 -5.52 -2.57 9.87
CA HIS A 136 -4.67 -3.63 10.42
C HIS A 136 -4.36 -3.48 11.92
N LEU A 137 -4.46 -2.27 12.48
CA LEU A 137 -4.12 -1.97 13.87
C LEU A 137 -5.39 -1.59 14.64
N PRO A 138 -5.82 -2.41 15.62
CA PRO A 138 -7.04 -2.15 16.41
C PRO A 138 -6.98 -0.80 17.14
N ASP A 139 -5.82 -0.45 17.68
CA ASP A 139 -5.59 0.75 18.49
C ASP A 139 -5.08 1.95 17.67
N PHE A 140 -5.33 1.95 16.35
CA PHE A 140 -4.88 3.04 15.49
C PHE A 140 -5.52 4.39 15.86
N THR A 141 -4.67 5.35 16.22
CA THR A 141 -5.07 6.73 16.52
C THR A 141 -4.58 7.70 15.46
N THR A 142 -3.27 7.78 15.27
CA THR A 142 -2.61 8.67 14.30
C THR A 142 -1.46 7.97 13.60
N VAL A 143 -1.10 8.45 12.40
CA VAL A 143 0.05 7.92 11.65
C VAL A 143 1.34 8.09 12.46
N THR A 144 1.58 9.28 13.02
CA THR A 144 2.81 9.54 13.80
C THR A 144 2.96 8.54 14.94
N ARG A 145 1.90 8.32 15.73
CA ARG A 145 1.92 7.38 16.84
C ARG A 145 2.12 5.95 16.36
N ALA A 146 1.38 5.52 15.34
CA ALA A 146 1.56 4.17 14.78
C ALA A 146 2.99 3.94 14.29
N VAL A 147 3.67 4.94 13.72
CA VAL A 147 5.07 4.82 13.28
C VAL A 147 6.04 4.83 14.47
N ALA A 148 5.76 5.61 15.51
CA ALA A 148 6.59 5.70 16.72
C ALA A 148 6.53 4.43 17.56
N ASP A 149 5.33 3.85 17.70
CA ASP A 149 5.03 2.65 18.48
C ASP A 149 5.39 1.36 17.72
N TRP A 150 6.34 1.42 16.77
CA TRP A 150 6.67 0.30 15.88
C TRP A 150 7.10 -0.97 16.62
N ARG A 151 7.62 -0.83 17.84
CA ARG A 151 8.05 -1.94 18.71
C ARG A 151 6.87 -2.70 19.33
N ASP A 152 5.70 -2.06 19.40
CA ASP A 152 4.51 -2.61 20.04
C ASP A 152 3.60 -3.31 19.02
N HIS A 153 3.90 -3.21 17.72
CA HIS A 153 3.16 -3.95 16.68
C HIS A 153 3.48 -5.45 16.74
N PRO A 154 2.57 -6.30 16.23
CA PRO A 154 2.84 -7.73 16.09
C PRO A 154 4.15 -7.99 15.32
N PRO A 155 4.85 -9.11 15.60
CA PRO A 155 6.00 -9.53 14.83
C PRO A 155 5.71 -9.52 13.33
N GLY A 156 6.63 -8.94 12.55
CA GLY A 156 6.46 -8.83 11.10
C GLY A 156 5.47 -7.74 10.66
N VAL A 157 5.14 -6.75 11.49
CA VAL A 157 4.30 -5.61 11.11
C VAL A 157 5.04 -4.30 11.30
N PHE A 158 5.13 -3.49 10.24
CA PHE A 158 5.69 -2.14 10.29
C PHE A 158 4.69 -1.11 9.79
N ALA A 159 4.57 0.00 10.51
CA ALA A 159 3.79 1.16 10.11
C ALA A 159 4.72 2.25 9.56
N LEU A 160 4.42 2.77 8.36
CA LEU A 160 5.19 3.83 7.71
C LEU A 160 4.29 5.03 7.34
N PRO A 161 4.80 6.27 7.44
CA PRO A 161 4.12 7.39 6.82
C PRO A 161 4.07 7.19 5.29
N HIS A 162 3.19 7.91 4.60
CA HIS A 162 3.19 7.85 3.13
C HIS A 162 4.53 8.38 2.57
N PRO A 163 5.16 7.73 1.60
CA PRO A 163 6.46 8.15 1.04
C PRO A 163 6.36 9.38 0.09
N SER A 164 5.30 10.17 0.20
CA SER A 164 5.10 11.38 -0.63
C SER A 164 6.00 12.52 -0.16
N TRP A 165 6.38 13.40 -1.08
CA TRP A 165 7.05 14.66 -0.76
C TRP A 165 6.24 15.53 0.23
N ARG A 166 4.92 15.36 0.30
CA ARG A 166 4.05 16.03 1.29
C ARG A 166 4.45 15.70 2.73
N ASN A 167 5.07 14.54 2.97
CA ASN A 167 5.56 14.14 4.29
C ASN A 167 7.01 14.56 4.59
N THR A 168 7.68 15.30 3.71
CA THR A 168 9.07 15.76 3.94
C THR A 168 9.20 16.60 5.23
N ALA A 169 8.22 17.47 5.52
CA ALA A 169 8.22 18.24 6.76
C ALA A 169 8.04 17.36 8.00
N TRP A 170 7.26 16.28 7.89
CA TRP A 170 7.11 15.30 8.97
C TRP A 170 8.43 14.56 9.23
N LEU A 171 9.12 14.10 8.18
CA LEU A 171 10.41 13.40 8.29
C LEU A 171 11.46 14.30 9.00
N LYS A 172 11.55 15.57 8.60
CA LYS A 172 12.46 16.54 9.25
C LYS A 172 12.17 16.75 10.74
N LYS A 173 10.91 16.64 11.16
CA LYS A 173 10.49 16.77 12.57
C LYS A 173 10.64 15.47 13.36
N ASN A 174 10.84 14.34 12.69
CA ASN A 174 10.87 13.00 13.27
C ASN A 174 12.11 12.23 12.76
N PRO A 175 13.35 12.71 13.06
CA PRO A 175 14.58 12.09 12.55
C PRO A 175 14.75 10.63 13.01
N TRP A 176 14.17 10.28 14.16
CA TRP A 176 14.08 8.91 14.66
C TRP A 176 13.43 7.93 13.66
N PHE A 177 12.62 8.38 12.70
CA PHE A 177 12.13 7.50 11.64
C PHE A 177 13.28 6.90 10.83
N GLU A 178 14.25 7.73 10.42
CA GLU A 178 15.38 7.29 9.62
C GLU A 178 16.45 6.59 10.47
N GLU A 179 16.66 7.05 11.70
CA GLU A 179 17.70 6.53 12.59
C GLU A 179 17.28 5.22 13.30
N ASP A 180 16.01 5.14 13.69
CA ASP A 180 15.48 4.00 14.44
C ASP A 180 14.67 3.06 13.57
N VAL A 181 13.67 3.55 12.84
CA VAL A 181 12.71 2.65 12.15
C VAL A 181 13.32 2.00 10.91
N LEU A 182 13.90 2.79 10.01
CA LEU A 182 14.38 2.29 8.72
C LEU A 182 15.44 1.18 8.80
N PRO A 183 16.44 1.22 9.71
CA PRO A 183 17.43 0.14 9.81
C PRO A 183 16.80 -1.21 10.18
N ARG A 184 15.81 -1.22 11.09
CA ARG A 184 15.12 -2.46 11.50
C ARG A 184 14.17 -2.95 10.42
N LEU A 185 13.49 -2.04 9.75
CA LEU A 185 12.68 -2.36 8.57
C LEU A 185 13.53 -3.04 7.50
N ARG A 186 14.69 -2.48 7.14
CA ARG A 186 15.58 -3.04 6.12
C ARG A 186 16.11 -4.42 6.51
N ALA A 187 16.42 -4.64 7.78
CA ALA A 187 16.80 -5.96 8.27
C ALA A 187 15.65 -6.97 8.07
N ALA A 188 14.44 -6.64 8.52
CA ALA A 188 13.27 -7.50 8.35
C ALA A 188 12.94 -7.77 6.87
N VAL A 189 13.06 -6.75 6.00
CA VAL A 189 12.88 -6.91 4.55
C VAL A 189 13.94 -7.87 3.98
N LYS A 190 15.21 -7.70 4.36
CA LYS A 190 16.29 -8.58 3.88
C LYS A 190 16.02 -10.04 4.27
N ASP A 191 15.62 -10.29 5.51
CA ASP A 191 15.36 -11.65 6.01
C ASP A 191 14.27 -12.35 5.18
N VAL A 192 13.12 -11.68 4.94
CA VAL A 192 12.03 -12.31 4.18
C VAL A 192 12.31 -12.44 2.68
N MET A 193 13.27 -11.68 2.14
CA MET A 193 13.62 -11.70 0.72
C MET A 193 14.75 -12.68 0.37
N HIS A 194 15.50 -13.14 1.38
CA HIS A 194 16.66 -14.03 1.24
C HIS A 194 16.38 -15.49 1.63
N ASP A 195 15.32 -15.73 2.42
CA ASP A 195 14.77 -17.07 2.63
C ASP A 195 14.25 -17.71 1.33
#